data_AF-C3R3T2-F1
#
_entry.id   AF-C3R3T2-F1
#
_cell.length_a   1.000
_cell.length_b   1.000
_cell.length_c   1.000
_cell.angle_alpha   90.00
_cell.angle_beta   90.00
_cell.angle_gamma   90.00
#
_symmetry.space_group_name_H-M   'P 1'
#
loop_
_entity.id
_entity.type
_entity.pdbx_description
1 polymer ?
#
loop_
_entity_poly.entity_id
_entity_poly.type
_entity_poly.pdbx_seq_one_letter_code
_entity_poly.pdbx_strand_id
1 'polypeptide(L)'
;MKTVIALLMAVLASVSGFSQEERPANPVRILTAGQHITPYKIEVTFSKTVHILFPAEVRYVDLGSNNIIAGKADGVENVVRVKAAVKEFPGETNFSVITGDGSFFSFNVVYKEEPSTLNINMDRWMNPDEGEKKGGSSIRVTELGEEDPTVIASVMYTIHRLDRRDVKHIGCRQFGMQVLLKGIYVHKDLLFFHVSLTNNSHVPFDVDFMR
;
A
#
# COMPACT_ATOMS: atom_id res chain seq x y z
N MET A 1 45.91 -69.72 29.66
CA MET A 1 44.58 -69.87 29.01
C MET A 1 43.42 -69.19 29.73
N LYS A 2 43.62 -68.48 30.86
CA LYS A 2 42.53 -67.72 31.53
C LYS A 2 42.52 -66.23 31.16
N THR A 3 43.67 -65.67 30.78
CA THR A 3 43.83 -64.26 30.39
C THR A 3 43.33 -63.94 28.98
N VAL A 4 43.40 -64.90 28.06
CA VAL A 4 42.95 -64.73 26.67
C VAL A 4 41.41 -64.72 26.55
N ILE A 5 40.71 -65.46 27.42
CA ILE A 5 39.24 -65.51 27.44
C ILE A 5 38.65 -64.20 28.01
N ALA A 6 39.33 -63.59 28.99
CA ALA A 6 38.90 -62.30 29.55
C ALA A 6 38.97 -61.15 28.54
N LEU A 7 39.96 -61.17 27.63
CA LEU A 7 40.10 -60.17 26.57
C LEU A 7 39.05 -60.31 25.46
N LEU A 8 38.63 -61.53 25.13
CA LEU A 8 37.56 -61.77 24.15
C LEU A 8 36.17 -61.37 24.67
N MET A 9 35.88 -61.58 25.96
CA MET A 9 34.63 -61.13 26.59
C MET A 9 34.55 -59.60 26.72
N ALA A 10 35.67 -58.91 26.90
CA ALA A 10 35.73 -57.45 26.94
C ALA A 10 35.50 -56.80 25.56
N VAL A 11 35.89 -57.47 24.48
CA VAL A 11 35.67 -57.00 23.10
C VAL A 11 34.23 -57.26 22.62
N LEU A 12 33.56 -58.29 23.13
CA LEU A 12 32.15 -58.56 22.82
C LEU A 12 31.18 -57.63 23.58
N ALA A 13 31.57 -57.13 24.75
CA ALA A 13 30.75 -56.21 25.54
C ALA A 13 30.77 -54.75 25.02
N SER A 14 31.69 -54.39 24.12
CA SER A 14 31.78 -53.03 23.57
C SER A 14 30.96 -52.80 22.30
N VAL A 15 30.29 -53.84 21.76
CA VAL A 15 29.55 -53.75 20.49
C VAL A 15 28.03 -53.58 20.66
N SER A 16 27.49 -53.74 21.87
CA SER A 16 26.04 -53.61 22.13
C SER A 16 25.58 -52.20 22.53
N GLY A 17 26.36 -51.17 22.23
CA GLY A 17 26.11 -49.79 22.66
C GLY A 17 25.57 -48.82 21.60
N PHE A 18 25.22 -49.28 20.40
CA PHE A 18 24.52 -48.43 19.43
C PHE A 18 23.04 -48.38 19.80
N SER A 19 22.69 -47.55 20.79
CA SER A 19 21.32 -47.01 20.87
C SER A 19 21.06 -46.28 19.56
N GLN A 20 20.17 -46.84 18.74
CA GLN A 20 19.47 -46.06 17.73
C GLN A 20 18.71 -44.96 18.49
N GLU A 21 19.24 -43.75 18.47
CA GLU A 21 18.49 -42.57 18.80
C GLU A 21 17.29 -42.54 17.86
N GLU A 22 16.08 -42.76 18.41
CA GLU A 22 14.83 -42.60 17.69
C GLU A 22 14.82 -41.19 17.13
N ARG A 23 15.11 -41.05 15.82
CA ARG A 23 14.93 -39.78 15.12
C ARG A 23 13.45 -39.43 15.25
N PRO A 24 13.07 -38.34 15.94
CA PRO A 24 11.69 -37.94 15.94
C PRO A 24 11.30 -37.65 14.49
N ALA A 25 10.26 -38.34 14.02
CA ALA A 25 9.64 -38.09 12.73
C ALA A 25 9.16 -36.63 12.71
N ASN A 26 9.78 -35.84 11.85
CA ASN A 26 9.59 -34.40 11.64
C ASN A 26 10.02 -33.49 12.81
N PRO A 27 11.20 -32.84 12.75
CA PRO A 27 11.46 -31.72 13.66
C PRO A 27 10.52 -30.57 13.28
N VAL A 28 9.51 -30.33 14.10
CA VAL A 28 8.71 -29.10 14.04
C VAL A 28 9.67 -27.95 14.29
N ARG A 29 10.01 -27.22 13.22
CA ARG A 29 10.87 -26.04 13.32
C ARG A 29 10.05 -24.91 13.92
N ILE A 30 10.33 -24.58 15.19
CA ILE A 30 9.74 -23.43 15.86
C ILE A 30 10.42 -22.18 15.29
N LEU A 31 9.63 -21.18 14.91
CA LEU A 31 10.14 -19.91 14.42
C LEU A 31 10.90 -19.19 15.55
N THR A 32 12.15 -18.84 15.29
CA THR A 32 12.98 -18.10 16.26
C THR A 32 12.72 -16.59 16.12
N ALA A 33 13.00 -15.81 17.17
CA ALA A 33 12.79 -14.36 17.19
C ALA A 33 13.46 -13.57 16.03
N GLY A 34 14.45 -14.11 15.32
CA GLY A 34 15.01 -13.47 14.12
C GLY A 34 14.24 -13.70 12.82
N GLN A 35 13.22 -14.57 12.83
CA GLN A 35 12.48 -15.01 11.64
C GLN A 35 11.03 -14.49 11.62
N HIS A 36 10.59 -13.77 12.65
CA HIS A 36 9.25 -13.20 12.70
C HIS A 36 9.26 -11.74 12.26
N ILE A 37 8.24 -11.37 11.49
CA ILE A 37 8.00 -9.98 11.11
C ILE A 37 7.27 -9.31 12.28
N THR A 38 7.86 -8.26 12.85
CA THR A 38 7.23 -7.51 13.94
C THR A 38 6.00 -6.77 13.43
N PRO A 39 4.79 -7.05 13.94
CA PRO A 39 3.58 -6.38 13.48
C PRO A 39 3.45 -4.96 14.06
N TYR A 40 2.83 -4.07 13.30
CA TYR A 40 2.46 -2.72 13.74
C TYR A 40 1.14 -2.74 14.49
N LYS A 41 1.09 -2.15 15.67
CA LYS A 41 -0.16 -2.05 16.44
C LYS A 41 -0.96 -0.83 16.00
N ILE A 42 -2.23 -1.02 15.66
CA ILE A 42 -3.16 0.07 15.32
C ILE A 42 -4.48 -0.06 16.11
N GLU A 43 -5.13 1.08 16.31
CA GLU A 43 -6.41 1.20 16.99
C GLU A 43 -7.49 1.53 15.95
N VAL A 44 -8.59 0.79 15.95
CA VAL A 44 -9.74 1.04 15.05
C VAL A 44 -11.02 1.25 15.86
N THR A 45 -11.97 1.95 15.26
CA THR A 45 -13.29 2.22 15.86
C THR A 45 -14.40 1.95 14.84
N PHE A 46 -15.63 1.83 15.33
CA PHE A 46 -16.81 1.67 14.49
C PHE A 46 -17.30 3.01 13.90
N SER A 47 -16.98 4.13 14.53
CA SER A 47 -17.51 5.45 14.16
C SER A 47 -16.65 6.20 13.12
N LYS A 48 -15.37 5.86 13.01
CA LYS A 48 -14.36 6.53 12.19
C LYS A 48 -13.55 5.50 11.39
N THR A 49 -13.01 5.93 10.26
CA THR A 49 -12.16 5.11 9.39
C THR A 49 -10.71 5.53 9.57
N VAL A 50 -9.83 4.55 9.78
CA VAL A 50 -8.38 4.74 9.81
C VAL A 50 -7.86 4.65 8.37
N HIS A 51 -7.05 5.61 7.95
CA HIS A 51 -6.42 5.64 6.64
C HIS A 51 -4.92 5.38 6.79
N ILE A 52 -4.40 4.44 6.03
CA ILE A 52 -2.99 4.06 6.04
C ILE A 52 -2.43 4.32 4.65
N LEU A 53 -1.47 5.24 4.57
CA LEU A 53 -0.73 5.57 3.36
C LEU A 53 0.53 4.70 3.30
N PHE A 54 0.67 3.97 2.20
CA PHE A 54 1.82 3.14 1.87
C PHE A 54 2.75 3.86 0.88
N PRO A 55 4.06 3.56 0.92
CA PRO A 55 5.03 4.15 -0.01
C PRO A 55 4.80 3.73 -1.47
N ALA A 56 4.22 2.54 -1.68
CA ALA A 56 3.94 1.96 -3.00
C ALA A 56 2.46 1.55 -3.12
N GLU A 57 2.04 1.22 -4.35
CA GLU A 57 0.69 0.71 -4.63
C GLU A 57 0.38 -0.54 -3.81
N VAL A 58 -0.87 -0.67 -3.34
CA VAL A 58 -1.33 -1.81 -2.56
C VAL A 58 -1.90 -2.85 -3.51
N ARG A 59 -1.23 -4.01 -3.56
CA ARG A 59 -1.62 -5.14 -4.42
C ARG A 59 -2.60 -6.07 -3.72
N TYR A 60 -2.39 -6.29 -2.43
CA TYR A 60 -3.13 -7.28 -1.68
C TYR A 60 -3.37 -6.82 -0.24
N VAL A 61 -4.57 -7.11 0.28
CA VAL A 61 -4.95 -6.88 1.67
C VAL A 61 -5.63 -8.15 2.18
N ASP A 62 -5.13 -8.70 3.27
CA ASP A 62 -5.64 -9.92 3.90
C ASP A 62 -6.16 -9.61 5.30
N LEU A 63 -7.38 -10.04 5.62
CA LEU A 63 -8.00 -9.82 6.91
C LEU A 63 -7.99 -11.12 7.72
N GLY A 64 -7.46 -11.08 8.94
CA GLY A 64 -7.48 -12.23 9.84
C GLY A 64 -8.86 -12.55 10.41
N SER A 65 -9.79 -11.59 10.39
CA SER A 65 -11.17 -11.83 10.82
C SER A 65 -12.17 -10.87 10.17
N ASN A 66 -13.45 -11.23 10.23
CA ASN A 66 -14.56 -10.41 9.76
C ASN A 66 -14.95 -9.30 10.76
N ASN A 67 -14.24 -9.16 11.88
CA ASN A 67 -14.51 -8.11 12.86
C ASN A 67 -14.07 -6.73 12.37
N ILE A 68 -13.21 -6.70 11.36
CA ILE A 68 -12.73 -5.50 10.69
C ILE A 68 -13.07 -5.55 9.21
N ILE A 69 -13.20 -4.38 8.62
CA ILE A 69 -13.27 -4.19 7.18
C ILE A 69 -12.04 -3.37 6.82
N ALA A 70 -11.23 -3.91 5.90
CA ALA A 70 -10.23 -3.11 5.23
C ALA A 70 -10.30 -3.28 3.72
N GLY A 71 -9.89 -2.24 3.01
CA GLY A 71 -9.83 -2.27 1.56
C GLY A 71 -9.11 -1.05 1.01
N LYS A 72 -8.68 -1.16 -0.25
CA LYS A 72 -8.10 -0.05 -0.98
C LYS A 72 -9.10 1.12 -1.04
N ALA A 73 -8.62 2.35 -0.92
CA ALA A 73 -9.45 3.51 -1.15
C ALA A 73 -9.75 3.67 -2.65
N ASP A 74 -10.93 4.19 -2.96
CA ASP A 74 -11.38 4.36 -4.34
C ASP A 74 -10.60 5.51 -5.01
N GLY A 75 -10.13 5.29 -6.25
CA GLY A 75 -9.36 6.28 -7.02
C GLY A 75 -7.89 6.46 -6.62
N VAL A 76 -7.41 5.72 -5.60
CA VAL A 76 -6.03 5.83 -5.13
C VAL A 76 -5.42 4.44 -4.90
N GLU A 77 -4.13 4.30 -5.19
CA GLU A 77 -3.49 2.99 -5.26
C GLU A 77 -2.74 2.62 -3.99
N ASN A 78 -2.26 3.59 -3.24
CA ASN A 78 -1.39 3.39 -2.08
C ASN A 78 -2.08 3.66 -0.72
N VAL A 79 -3.41 3.70 -0.68
CA VAL A 79 -4.17 3.98 0.55
C VAL A 79 -5.09 2.81 0.90
N VAL A 80 -4.99 2.33 2.14
CA VAL A 80 -5.94 1.36 2.71
C VAL A 80 -6.80 2.04 3.76
N ARG A 81 -8.11 1.85 3.65
CA ARG A 81 -9.09 2.22 4.67
C ARG A 81 -9.32 1.02 5.57
N VAL A 82 -9.25 1.22 6.88
CA VAL A 82 -9.51 0.19 7.89
C VAL A 82 -10.57 0.71 8.86
N LYS A 83 -11.57 -0.11 9.17
CA LYS A 83 -12.66 0.22 10.08
C LYS A 83 -13.13 -1.02 10.83
N ALA A 84 -13.62 -0.87 12.06
CA ALA A 84 -14.28 -1.97 12.75
C ALA A 84 -15.64 -2.26 12.10
N ALA A 85 -15.90 -3.53 11.79
CA ALA A 85 -17.19 -4.02 11.31
C ALA A 85 -18.18 -4.25 12.46
N VAL A 86 -17.66 -4.59 13.64
CA VAL A 86 -18.41 -4.88 14.85
C VAL A 86 -17.93 -3.93 15.96
N LYS A 87 -18.87 -3.39 16.74
CA LYS A 87 -18.55 -2.57 17.92
C LYS A 87 -17.96 -3.45 19.03
N GLU A 88 -16.89 -2.98 19.66
CA GLU A 88 -16.28 -3.61 20.84
C GLU A 88 -15.98 -5.11 20.65
N PHE A 89 -15.46 -5.50 19.48
CA PHE A 89 -15.10 -6.89 19.25
C PHE A 89 -14.04 -7.34 20.26
N PRO A 90 -14.16 -8.56 20.82
CA PRO A 90 -13.24 -9.04 21.85
C PRO A 90 -11.88 -9.41 21.28
N GLY A 91 -10.82 -9.02 21.99
CA GLY A 91 -9.44 -9.41 21.69
C GLY A 91 -8.75 -8.56 20.62
N GLU A 92 -7.84 -9.20 19.89
CA GLU A 92 -7.03 -8.60 18.84
C GLU A 92 -7.22 -9.40 17.55
N THR A 93 -7.36 -8.69 16.43
CA THR A 93 -7.33 -9.28 15.08
C THR A 93 -6.11 -8.74 14.35
N ASN A 94 -5.73 -9.34 13.24
CA ASN A 94 -4.69 -8.80 12.38
C ASN A 94 -5.19 -8.57 10.96
N PHE A 95 -4.40 -7.82 10.20
CA PHE A 95 -4.48 -7.81 8.74
C PHE A 95 -3.08 -7.61 8.18
N SER A 96 -2.87 -8.01 6.94
CA SER A 96 -1.59 -7.86 6.25
C SER A 96 -1.78 -7.15 4.92
N VAL A 97 -0.77 -6.38 4.51
CA VAL A 97 -0.76 -5.62 3.26
C VAL A 97 0.50 -5.95 2.49
N ILE A 98 0.36 -6.26 1.21
CA ILE A 98 1.47 -6.42 0.27
C ILE A 98 1.41 -5.30 -0.75
N THR A 99 2.51 -4.58 -0.89
CA THR A 99 2.66 -3.51 -1.86
C THR A 99 3.36 -3.99 -3.14
N GLY A 100 3.22 -3.25 -4.23
CA GLY A 100 3.73 -3.62 -5.56
C GLY A 100 5.25 -3.68 -5.67
N ASP A 101 5.97 -3.01 -4.76
CA ASP A 101 7.42 -3.11 -4.59
C ASP A 101 7.87 -4.41 -3.89
N GLY A 102 6.93 -5.25 -3.47
CA GLY A 102 7.19 -6.50 -2.76
C GLY A 102 7.31 -6.37 -1.24
N SER A 103 7.07 -5.17 -0.67
CA SER A 103 7.11 -4.98 0.78
C SER A 103 5.89 -5.62 1.45
N PHE A 104 6.12 -6.25 2.61
CA PHE A 104 5.07 -6.89 3.42
C PHE A 104 4.89 -6.15 4.74
N PHE A 105 3.66 -5.78 5.05
CA PHE A 105 3.29 -5.11 6.29
C PHE A 105 2.29 -5.96 7.06
N SER A 106 2.56 -6.22 8.34
CA SER A 106 1.66 -6.92 9.25
C SER A 106 1.14 -5.95 10.30
N PHE A 107 -0.16 -5.97 10.56
CA PHE A 107 -0.81 -5.08 11.52
C PHE A 107 -1.64 -5.87 12.52
N ASN A 108 -1.45 -5.53 13.78
CA ASN A 108 -2.26 -6.00 14.90
C ASN A 108 -3.27 -4.91 15.26
N VAL A 109 -4.55 -5.27 15.29
CA VAL A 109 -5.68 -4.34 15.35
C VAL A 109 -6.48 -4.57 16.62
N VAL A 110 -6.66 -3.50 17.38
CA VAL A 110 -7.45 -3.49 18.61
C VAL A 110 -8.59 -2.49 18.48
N TYR A 111 -9.77 -2.86 18.98
CA TYR A 111 -10.91 -1.94 19.05
C TYR A 111 -10.68 -0.88 20.13
N LYS A 112 -10.95 0.38 19.80
CA LYS A 112 -11.01 1.48 20.77
C LYS A 112 -12.07 2.47 20.34
N GLU A 113 -12.92 2.90 21.28
CA GLU A 113 -14.01 3.83 20.97
C GLU A 113 -13.46 5.13 20.37
N GLU A 114 -12.37 5.64 20.96
CA GLU A 114 -11.67 6.83 20.51
C GLU A 114 -10.19 6.50 20.20
N PRO A 115 -9.86 6.20 18.93
CA PRO A 115 -8.51 5.87 18.52
C PRO A 115 -7.62 7.11 18.56
N SER A 116 -6.39 6.94 19.02
CA SER A 116 -5.41 8.02 19.15
C SER A 116 -4.94 8.59 17.80
N THR A 117 -4.89 7.74 16.77
CA THR A 117 -4.42 8.09 15.44
C THR A 117 -5.39 7.57 14.39
N LEU A 118 -5.73 8.40 13.41
CA LEU A 118 -6.62 8.04 12.29
C LEU A 118 -5.93 8.03 10.93
N ASN A 119 -4.81 8.73 10.79
CA ASN A 119 -4.06 8.83 9.54
C ASN A 119 -2.62 8.40 9.79
N ILE A 120 -2.22 7.30 9.19
CA ILE A 120 -0.91 6.67 9.39
C ILE A 120 -0.15 6.73 8.08
N ASN A 121 1.09 7.22 8.11
CA ASN A 121 1.99 7.21 6.97
C ASN A 121 3.14 6.22 7.25
N MET A 122 3.20 5.14 6.47
CA MET A 122 4.18 4.07 6.67
C MET A 122 5.59 4.47 6.25
N ASP A 123 5.73 5.40 5.29
CA ASP A 123 7.05 5.90 4.85
C ASP A 123 7.77 6.64 5.98
N ARG A 124 7.04 7.49 6.70
CA ARG A 124 7.57 8.21 7.88
C ARG A 124 7.92 7.27 9.04
N TRP A 125 7.24 6.13 9.15
CA TRP A 125 7.50 5.16 10.20
C TRP A 125 8.74 4.31 9.91
N MET A 126 8.97 3.95 8.64
CA MET A 126 10.18 3.22 8.24
C MET A 126 11.43 4.11 8.27
N ASN A 127 11.32 5.40 7.96
CA ASN A 127 12.44 6.33 7.90
C ASN A 127 12.23 7.54 8.82
N PRO A 128 12.33 7.37 10.16
CA PRO A 128 12.15 8.48 11.10
C PRO A 128 13.27 9.55 11.00
N ASP A 129 14.45 9.17 10.49
CA ASP A 129 15.63 10.02 10.37
C ASP A 129 15.69 10.83 9.06
N GLU A 130 14.87 10.48 8.05
CA GLU A 130 14.67 11.32 6.87
C GLU A 130 13.73 12.48 7.25
N GLY A 131 14.35 13.58 7.70
CA GLY A 131 13.68 14.78 8.19
C GLY A 131 12.49 15.25 7.34
N GLU A 132 11.55 15.93 7.99
CA GLU A 132 10.27 16.42 7.46
C GLU A 132 10.29 16.77 5.95
N LYS A 133 9.97 15.79 5.10
CA LYS A 133 9.53 16.09 3.74
C LYS A 133 8.20 16.85 3.89
N LYS A 134 8.24 18.17 3.75
CA LYS A 134 7.11 19.12 3.87
C LYS A 134 6.01 18.95 2.80
N GLY A 135 6.06 17.90 1.99
CA GLY A 135 4.98 17.51 1.09
C GLY A 135 4.25 16.32 1.69
N GLY A 136 2.94 16.44 1.92
CA GLY A 136 2.11 15.31 2.29
C GLY A 136 2.41 14.12 1.38
N SER A 137 2.55 12.93 1.96
CA SER A 137 2.83 11.68 1.25
C SER A 137 2.02 11.63 -0.04
N SER A 138 2.71 11.52 -1.17
CA SER A 138 2.09 11.58 -2.49
C SER A 138 1.13 10.41 -2.64
N ILE A 139 -0.15 10.73 -2.63
CA ILE A 139 -1.22 9.77 -2.87
C ILE A 139 -1.13 9.38 -4.36
N ARG A 140 -0.84 8.12 -4.64
CA ARG A 140 -0.75 7.63 -6.03
C ARG A 140 -2.17 7.49 -6.56
N VAL A 141 -2.50 8.27 -7.57
CA VAL A 141 -3.80 8.28 -8.25
C VAL A 141 -3.69 7.36 -9.46
N THR A 142 -4.64 6.45 -9.63
CA THR A 142 -4.60 5.42 -10.69
C THR A 142 -4.41 6.03 -12.09
N GLU A 143 -5.01 7.19 -12.38
CA GLU A 143 -4.89 7.84 -13.70
C GLU A 143 -3.54 8.53 -13.95
N LEU A 144 -2.71 8.76 -12.92
CA LEU A 144 -1.43 9.47 -13.03
C LEU A 144 -0.22 8.53 -13.14
N GLY A 145 -0.43 7.22 -13.02
CA GLY A 145 0.64 6.23 -13.07
C GLY A 145 1.64 6.41 -11.93
N GLU A 146 2.94 6.37 -12.25
CA GLU A 146 4.00 6.45 -11.24
C GLU A 146 4.38 7.88 -10.81
N GLU A 147 3.80 8.90 -11.44
CA GLU A 147 4.19 10.28 -11.22
C GLU A 147 3.60 10.88 -9.93
N ASP A 148 4.37 11.78 -9.31
CA ASP A 148 3.91 12.51 -8.13
C ASP A 148 2.79 13.50 -8.53
N PRO A 149 1.59 13.43 -7.93
CA PRO A 149 0.48 14.33 -8.24
C PRO A 149 0.85 15.81 -8.10
N THR A 150 1.79 16.15 -7.24
CA THR A 150 2.27 17.53 -7.03
C THR A 150 3.00 18.05 -8.28
N VAL A 151 3.77 17.19 -8.94
CA VAL A 151 4.47 17.53 -10.18
C VAL A 151 3.44 17.70 -11.30
N ILE A 152 2.47 16.79 -11.41
CA ILE A 152 1.38 16.89 -12.38
C ILE A 152 0.57 18.17 -12.20
N ALA A 153 0.18 18.48 -10.96
CA ALA A 153 -0.52 19.72 -10.63
C ALA A 153 0.29 20.97 -11.02
N SER A 154 1.61 20.93 -10.82
CA SER A 154 2.52 22.02 -11.21
C SER A 154 2.62 22.17 -12.73
N VAL A 155 2.65 21.07 -13.48
CA VAL A 155 2.62 21.06 -14.95
C VAL A 155 1.30 21.63 -15.45
N MET A 156 0.16 21.14 -14.95
CA MET A 156 -1.17 21.64 -15.31
C MET A 156 -1.32 23.13 -15.01
N TYR A 157 -0.89 23.57 -13.83
CA TYR A 157 -0.91 24.98 -13.44
C TYR A 157 -0.06 25.84 -14.37
N THR A 158 1.12 25.35 -14.76
CA THR A 158 2.00 26.06 -15.70
C THR A 158 1.37 26.18 -17.08
N ILE A 159 0.79 25.10 -17.61
CA ILE A 159 0.08 25.12 -18.90
C ILE A 159 -1.07 26.11 -18.87
N HIS A 160 -1.92 26.03 -17.84
CA HIS A 160 -3.06 26.92 -17.66
C HIS A 160 -2.64 28.39 -17.54
N ARG A 161 -1.61 28.68 -16.74
CA ARG A 161 -1.14 30.06 -16.50
C ARG A 161 -0.46 30.67 -17.72
N LEU A 162 0.32 29.89 -18.46
CA LEU A 162 0.98 30.38 -19.66
C LEU A 162 -0.02 30.65 -20.80
N ASP A 163 -1.15 29.93 -20.80
CA ASP A 163 -2.24 30.01 -21.77
C ASP A 163 -1.77 30.06 -23.24
N ARG A 164 -0.70 29.33 -23.57
CA ARG A 164 -0.12 29.37 -24.92
C ARG A 164 -1.01 28.63 -25.91
N ARG A 165 -1.08 29.19 -27.12
CA ARG A 165 -1.76 28.62 -28.28
C ARG A 165 -0.76 28.19 -29.34
N ASP A 166 -0.19 27.01 -29.13
CA ASP A 166 0.78 26.36 -30.02
C ASP A 166 0.07 25.67 -31.20
N VAL A 167 -1.08 25.05 -30.94
CA VAL A 167 -1.95 24.45 -31.96
C VAL A 167 -3.00 25.45 -32.41
N LYS A 168 -3.05 25.72 -33.72
CA LYS A 168 -3.91 26.78 -34.28
C LYS A 168 -4.97 26.29 -35.26
N HIS A 169 -4.86 25.07 -35.75
CA HIS A 169 -5.68 24.51 -36.82
C HIS A 169 -6.67 23.43 -36.36
N ILE A 170 -6.64 23.05 -35.07
CA ILE A 170 -7.52 22.03 -34.51
C ILE A 170 -8.59 22.71 -33.65
N GLY A 171 -9.83 22.63 -34.09
CA GLY A 171 -10.97 23.18 -33.38
C GLY A 171 -12.25 23.10 -34.22
N CYS A 172 -13.39 23.33 -33.57
CA CYS A 172 -14.70 23.33 -34.19
C CYS A 172 -15.53 24.50 -33.64
N ARG A 173 -16.41 25.05 -34.48
CA ARG A 173 -17.42 26.02 -34.07
C ARG A 173 -18.76 25.63 -34.66
N GLN A 174 -19.75 25.39 -33.79
CA GLN A 174 -21.10 25.03 -34.20
C GLN A 174 -22.11 25.54 -33.17
N PHE A 175 -23.29 25.98 -33.64
CA PHE A 175 -24.39 26.43 -32.78
C PHE A 175 -24.02 27.50 -31.73
N GLY A 176 -23.04 28.36 -32.04
CA GLY A 176 -22.56 29.39 -31.11
C GLY A 176 -21.54 28.90 -30.07
N MET A 177 -21.27 27.59 -30.00
CA MET A 177 -20.20 27.01 -29.19
C MET A 177 -18.92 26.85 -30.01
N GLN A 178 -17.77 27.03 -29.38
CA GLN A 178 -16.45 26.88 -29.98
C GLN A 178 -15.54 26.07 -29.06
N VAL A 179 -14.92 25.03 -29.60
CA VAL A 179 -13.87 24.22 -28.95
C VAL A 179 -12.58 24.40 -29.74
N LEU A 180 -11.49 24.76 -29.06
CA LEU A 180 -10.16 24.90 -29.64
C LEU A 180 -9.16 24.07 -28.85
N LEU A 181 -8.37 23.25 -29.54
CA LEU A 181 -7.17 22.68 -28.94
C LEU A 181 -6.05 23.72 -29.02
N LYS A 182 -5.61 24.23 -27.88
CA LYS A 182 -4.54 25.24 -27.77
C LYS A 182 -3.15 24.62 -27.77
N GLY A 183 -2.97 23.44 -27.19
CA GLY A 183 -1.66 22.79 -27.11
C GLY A 183 -1.75 21.33 -26.68
N ILE A 184 -0.73 20.56 -27.04
CA ILE A 184 -0.51 19.19 -26.56
C ILE A 184 0.88 19.19 -25.92
N TYR A 185 0.95 18.82 -24.65
CA TYR A 185 2.20 18.75 -23.90
C TYR A 185 2.43 17.31 -23.44
N VAL A 186 3.70 16.89 -23.41
CA VAL A 186 4.08 15.56 -22.98
C VAL A 186 4.99 15.70 -21.77
N HIS A 187 4.66 14.96 -20.70
CA HIS A 187 5.55 14.79 -19.55
C HIS A 187 5.65 13.30 -19.25
N LYS A 188 6.82 12.71 -19.57
CA LYS A 188 7.04 11.26 -19.56
C LYS A 188 5.96 10.53 -20.37
N ASP A 189 5.16 9.70 -19.74
CA ASP A 189 4.12 8.89 -20.40
C ASP A 189 2.73 9.56 -20.38
N LEU A 190 2.63 10.78 -19.83
CA LEU A 190 1.37 11.53 -19.74
C LEU A 190 1.26 12.59 -20.84
N LEU A 191 0.10 12.60 -21.48
CA LEU A 191 -0.31 13.59 -22.49
C LEU A 191 -1.28 14.59 -21.87
N PHE A 192 -0.93 15.88 -21.93
CA PHE A 192 -1.76 16.98 -21.45
C PHE A 192 -2.37 17.71 -22.65
N PHE A 193 -3.70 17.73 -22.72
CA PHE A 193 -4.44 18.46 -23.73
C PHE A 193 -4.92 19.79 -23.16
N HIS A 194 -4.39 20.89 -23.68
CA HIS A 194 -4.87 22.21 -23.34
C HIS A 194 -6.01 22.60 -24.28
N VAL A 195 -7.25 22.50 -23.79
CA VAL A 195 -8.47 22.77 -24.57
C VAL A 195 -9.14 24.03 -24.03
N SER A 196 -9.63 24.87 -24.94
CA SER A 196 -10.45 26.03 -24.63
C SER A 196 -11.85 25.83 -25.20
N LEU A 197 -12.86 26.06 -24.36
CA LEU A 197 -14.27 26.03 -24.72
C LEU A 197 -14.85 27.42 -24.52
N THR A 198 -15.63 27.91 -25.49
CA THR A 198 -16.30 29.21 -25.41
C THR A 198 -17.73 29.07 -25.92
N ASN A 199 -18.70 29.54 -25.14
CA ASN A 199 -20.11 29.57 -25.52
C ASN A 199 -20.54 31.01 -25.82
N ASN A 200 -20.86 31.29 -27.08
CA ASN A 200 -21.41 32.56 -27.56
C ASN A 200 -22.88 32.41 -28.02
N SER A 201 -23.55 31.33 -27.61
CA SER A 201 -24.97 31.14 -27.90
C SER A 201 -25.85 31.94 -26.93
N HIS A 202 -27.14 32.05 -27.25
CA HIS A 202 -28.13 32.65 -26.35
C HIS A 202 -28.62 31.70 -25.25
N VAL A 203 -28.05 30.50 -25.18
CA VAL A 203 -28.42 29.48 -24.20
C VAL A 203 -27.26 29.33 -23.20
N PRO A 204 -27.49 29.62 -21.91
CA PRO A 204 -26.50 29.33 -20.89
C PRO A 204 -26.30 27.81 -20.84
N PHE A 205 -25.09 27.37 -21.12
CA PHE A 205 -24.67 25.99 -20.99
C PHE A 205 -23.56 25.96 -19.96
N ASP A 206 -23.84 25.34 -18.81
CA ASP A 206 -22.85 25.07 -17.79
C ASP A 206 -22.17 23.73 -18.11
N VAL A 207 -20.85 23.70 -18.05
CA VAL A 207 -20.06 22.55 -18.51
C VAL A 207 -19.97 21.56 -17.37
N ASP A 208 -20.98 20.70 -17.24
CA ASP A 208 -21.17 19.83 -16.07
C ASP A 208 -20.14 18.67 -15.99
N PHE A 209 -19.34 18.44 -17.04
CA PHE A 209 -18.49 17.25 -17.19
C PHE A 209 -16.97 17.48 -17.04
N MET A 210 -16.50 18.70 -16.77
CA MET A 210 -15.09 18.96 -16.46
C MET A 210 -14.97 19.48 -15.02
N ARG A 211 -14.94 18.57 -14.05
CA ARG A 211 -14.66 18.88 -12.64
C ARG A 211 -13.47 18.06 -12.16
#